data_AF-A0A1T4MNZ3-F1
#
_entry.id   AF-A0A1T4MNZ3-F1
#
_cell.length_a   1.000
_cell.length_b   1.000
_cell.length_c   1.000
_cell.angle_alpha   90.00
_cell.angle_beta   90.00
_cell.angle_gamma   90.00
#
_symmetry.space_group_name_H-M   'P 1'
#
loop_
_entity.id
_entity.type
_entity.pdbx_description
1 polymer ?
#
loop_
_entity_poly.entity_id
_entity_poly.type
_entity_poly.pdbx_seq_one_letter_code
_entity_poly.pdbx_strand_id
1 'polypeptide(L)'
;MLKCAYLKTSLSILAIITFLSGCMHHVPELGVQNNRLSPCPETPNCVNSHPETPDSQKVAPIFYTAKQSLAYARLEKLLRSHEDAIIVSREPNLYLRADFRTPILGFIDDVEFFFQVPGVIAVRSASRIGYSDLGTNRRRIEKLRKEFSVVIAEPDTSDASIERALLTE
;
A
#
# COMPACT_ATOMS: atom_id res chain seq x y z
N MET A 1 -18.29 -51.66 -49.33
CA MET A 1 -19.20 -50.52 -49.05
C MET A 1 -19.17 -50.28 -47.55
N LEU A 2 -18.29 -49.40 -47.08
CA LEU A 2 -18.49 -47.97 -46.80
C LEU A 2 -18.77 -47.74 -45.29
N LYS A 3 -17.86 -46.99 -44.67
CA LYS A 3 -17.71 -46.64 -43.26
C LYS A 3 -19.03 -46.13 -42.62
N CYS A 4 -19.41 -46.68 -41.47
CA CYS A 4 -20.38 -46.08 -40.55
C CYS A 4 -20.03 -46.44 -39.10
N ALA A 5 -18.91 -45.88 -38.61
CA ALA A 5 -18.51 -45.98 -37.20
C ALA A 5 -18.04 -44.62 -36.65
N TYR A 6 -18.57 -43.52 -37.19
CA TYR A 6 -18.27 -42.16 -36.77
C TYR A 6 -19.58 -41.42 -36.48
N LEU A 7 -20.32 -41.80 -35.44
CA LEU A 7 -21.47 -40.97 -35.01
C LEU A 7 -21.89 -41.10 -33.54
N LYS A 8 -21.00 -41.52 -32.64
CA LYS A 8 -21.32 -41.54 -31.18
C LYS A 8 -20.18 -41.09 -30.27
N THR A 9 -19.23 -40.29 -30.77
CA THR A 9 -18.15 -39.70 -29.95
C THR A 9 -18.15 -38.18 -29.94
N SER A 10 -19.22 -37.53 -30.43
CA SER A 10 -19.24 -36.08 -30.66
C SER A 10 -20.01 -35.26 -29.61
N LEU A 11 -20.44 -35.85 -28.49
CA LEU A 11 -21.23 -35.13 -27.46
C LEU A 11 -20.58 -35.01 -26.08
N SER A 12 -19.38 -35.58 -25.87
CA SER A 12 -18.73 -35.56 -24.55
C SER A 12 -17.54 -34.61 -24.44
N ILE A 13 -17.07 -34.02 -25.54
CA ILE A 13 -15.90 -33.12 -25.53
C ILE A 13 -16.29 -31.64 -25.33
N LEU A 14 -17.54 -31.26 -25.64
CA LEU A 14 -17.97 -29.85 -25.57
C LEU A 14 -18.33 -29.38 -24.14
N ALA A 15 -18.51 -30.29 -23.18
CA ALA A 15 -18.91 -29.94 -21.81
C ALA A 15 -17.75 -29.59 -20.88
N ILE A 16 -16.49 -29.72 -21.32
CA ILE A 16 -15.30 -29.50 -20.47
C ILE A 16 -14.75 -28.07 -20.59
N ILE A 17 -15.15 -27.29 -21.60
CA ILE A 17 -14.55 -25.97 -21.90
C ILE A 17 -15.25 -24.81 -21.16
N THR A 18 -16.39 -25.02 -20.50
CA THR A 18 -17.21 -23.95 -19.91
C THR A 18 -16.94 -23.64 -18.42
N PHE A 19 -15.78 -24.01 -17.87
CA PHE A 19 -15.48 -23.80 -16.44
C PHE A 19 -14.18 -23.03 -16.13
N LEU A 20 -13.61 -22.31 -17.09
CA LEU A 20 -12.45 -21.43 -16.87
C LEU A 20 -12.80 -19.94 -17.04
N SER A 21 -13.99 -19.53 -16.60
CA SER A 21 -14.26 -18.11 -16.31
C SER A 21 -13.59 -17.76 -14.98
N GLY A 22 -12.26 -17.68 -14.97
CA GLY A 22 -11.52 -17.10 -13.86
C GLY A 22 -12.05 -15.69 -13.64
N CYS A 23 -12.56 -15.40 -12.43
CA CYS A 23 -12.91 -14.04 -12.07
C CYS A 23 -11.66 -13.19 -12.21
N MET A 24 -11.62 -12.34 -13.23
CA MET A 24 -10.52 -11.40 -13.43
C MET A 24 -10.55 -10.45 -12.23
N HIS A 25 -9.68 -10.70 -11.26
CA HIS A 25 -9.57 -9.88 -10.07
C HIS A 25 -9.12 -8.49 -10.53
N HIS A 26 -10.01 -7.51 -10.43
CA HIS A 26 -9.73 -6.14 -10.83
C HIS A 26 -8.57 -5.62 -9.99
N VAL A 27 -7.40 -5.42 -10.60
CA VAL A 27 -6.27 -4.77 -9.95
C VAL A 27 -6.68 -3.32 -9.73
N PRO A 28 -6.82 -2.84 -8.49
CA PRO A 28 -7.26 -1.48 -8.25
C PRO A 28 -6.22 -0.51 -8.83
N GLU A 29 -6.69 0.52 -9.53
CA GLU A 29 -5.85 1.66 -9.87
C GLU A 29 -5.60 2.44 -8.57
N LEU A 30 -4.36 2.40 -8.09
CA LEU A 30 -3.92 3.01 -6.85
C LEU A 30 -3.26 4.37 -7.11
N GLY A 31 -3.17 5.21 -6.09
CA GLY A 31 -2.76 6.61 -6.22
C GLY A 31 -3.79 7.58 -5.64
N VAL A 32 -3.46 8.87 -5.75
CA VAL A 32 -4.35 9.94 -5.29
C VAL A 32 -5.35 10.27 -6.37
N GLN A 33 -6.63 10.07 -6.10
CA GLN A 33 -7.74 10.42 -6.99
C GLN A 33 -8.70 11.33 -6.23
N ASN A 34 -9.14 12.45 -6.82
CA ASN A 34 -10.05 13.40 -6.16
C ASN A 34 -9.59 13.80 -4.74
N ASN A 35 -8.28 14.05 -4.60
CA ASN A 35 -7.63 14.44 -3.35
C ASN A 35 -7.82 13.43 -2.19
N ARG A 36 -7.96 12.14 -2.50
CA ARG A 36 -8.06 11.05 -1.53
C ARG A 36 -7.38 9.78 -2.03
N LEU A 37 -7.05 8.89 -1.10
CA LEU A 37 -6.66 7.51 -1.40
C LEU A 37 -7.91 6.67 -1.70
N SER A 38 -7.76 5.61 -2.48
CA SER A 38 -8.85 4.69 -2.81
C SER A 38 -9.52 4.12 -1.54
N PRO A 39 -10.85 3.93 -1.52
CA PRO A 39 -11.52 3.33 -0.38
C PRO A 39 -11.10 1.88 -0.16
N CYS A 40 -11.27 1.38 1.07
CA CYS A 40 -11.15 -0.05 1.31
C CYS A 40 -12.27 -0.81 0.57
N PRO A 41 -11.98 -1.98 -0.02
CA PRO A 41 -13.04 -2.92 -0.39
C PRO A 41 -13.77 -3.43 0.87
N GLU A 42 -14.86 -4.16 0.68
CA GLU A 42 -15.65 -4.72 1.80
C GLU A 42 -14.91 -5.80 2.61
N THR A 43 -13.80 -6.34 2.09
CA THR A 43 -13.01 -7.36 2.77
C THR A 43 -12.24 -6.81 3.96
N PRO A 44 -12.07 -7.58 5.05
CA PRO A 44 -11.46 -7.09 6.29
C PRO A 44 -9.93 -6.91 6.22
N ASN A 45 -9.28 -7.34 5.15
CA ASN A 45 -7.84 -7.23 4.90
C ASN A 45 -7.40 -5.85 4.39
N CYS A 46 -8.08 -4.79 4.83
CA CYS A 46 -7.81 -3.42 4.43
C CYS A 46 -7.99 -2.45 5.59
N VAL A 47 -7.09 -1.46 5.68
CA VAL A 47 -7.30 -0.28 6.52
C VAL A 47 -7.07 1.02 5.76
N ASN A 48 -7.77 2.08 6.16
CA ASN A 48 -7.65 3.42 5.59
C ASN A 48 -7.89 4.48 6.68
N SER A 49 -7.21 5.62 6.58
CA SER A 49 -7.37 6.76 7.49
C SER A 49 -8.45 7.76 7.11
N HIS A 50 -9.12 7.57 5.97
CA HIS A 50 -10.15 8.48 5.50
C HIS A 50 -11.29 8.58 6.55
N PRO A 51 -11.82 9.79 6.84
CA PRO A 51 -12.86 9.97 7.86
C PRO A 51 -14.10 9.10 7.66
N GLU A 52 -14.48 8.84 6.40
CA GLU A 52 -15.65 8.04 6.00
C GLU A 52 -15.38 6.52 6.00
N THR A 53 -14.17 6.07 6.32
CA THR A 53 -13.88 4.62 6.42
C THR A 53 -14.62 4.01 7.62
N PRO A 54 -15.26 2.83 7.47
CA PRO A 54 -15.91 2.12 8.58
C PRO A 54 -14.94 1.84 9.73
N ASP A 55 -15.41 1.90 10.98
CA ASP A 55 -14.55 1.78 12.17
C ASP A 55 -13.71 0.48 12.19
N SER A 56 -14.23 -0.62 11.66
CA SER A 56 -13.52 -1.90 11.55
C SER A 56 -12.25 -1.83 10.70
N GLN A 57 -12.23 -0.95 9.69
CA GLN A 57 -11.12 -0.73 8.75
C GLN A 57 -10.40 0.60 9.02
N LYS A 58 -10.93 1.45 9.90
CA LYS A 58 -10.37 2.79 10.14
C LYS A 58 -9.07 2.72 10.94
N VAL A 59 -8.06 3.46 10.50
CA VAL A 59 -6.81 3.72 11.25
C VAL A 59 -6.57 5.22 11.34
N ALA A 60 -5.71 5.67 12.25
CA ALA A 60 -5.37 7.09 12.32
C ALA A 60 -4.35 7.49 11.23
N PRO A 61 -4.42 8.71 10.66
CA PRO A 61 -3.40 9.22 9.74
C PRO A 61 -2.13 9.61 10.50
N ILE A 62 -0.97 9.60 9.85
CA ILE A 62 0.28 10.02 10.50
C ILE A 62 0.30 11.54 10.60
N PHE A 63 0.55 12.08 11.79
CA PHE A 63 0.66 13.53 12.01
C PHE A 63 2.12 13.95 12.15
N TYR A 64 2.45 15.16 11.68
CA TYR A 64 3.78 15.76 11.81
C TYR A 64 3.72 17.28 11.87
N THR A 65 4.75 17.90 12.45
CA THR A 65 4.87 19.37 12.59
C THR A 65 6.00 19.96 11.74
N ALA A 66 6.86 19.12 11.17
CA ALA A 66 7.98 19.53 10.33
C ALA A 66 7.53 19.98 8.92
N LYS A 67 8.48 20.52 8.12
CA LYS A 67 8.26 20.78 6.69
C LYS A 67 7.85 19.48 5.98
N GLN A 68 6.86 19.57 5.08
CA GLN A 68 6.36 18.41 4.32
C GLN A 68 7.46 17.70 3.53
N SER A 69 8.43 18.45 3.00
CA SER A 69 9.59 17.86 2.30
C SER A 69 10.48 17.01 3.19
N LEU A 70 10.71 17.46 4.43
CA LEU A 70 11.45 16.69 5.43
C LEU A 70 10.67 15.43 5.85
N ALA A 71 9.36 15.58 6.08
CA ALA A 71 8.47 14.46 6.39
C ALA A 71 8.48 13.40 5.27
N TYR A 72 8.38 13.84 4.02
CA TYR A 72 8.46 12.96 2.85
C TYR A 72 9.79 12.22 2.79
N ALA A 73 10.91 12.94 2.88
CA ALA A 73 12.25 12.34 2.82
C ALA A 73 12.48 11.32 3.95
N ARG A 74 12.02 11.62 5.17
CA ARG A 74 12.15 10.72 6.32
C ARG A 74 11.25 9.50 6.22
N LEU A 75 10.02 9.65 5.71
CA LEU A 75 9.15 8.50 5.47
C LEU A 75 9.73 7.60 4.38
N GLU A 76 10.22 8.16 3.28
CA GLU A 76 10.89 7.40 2.24
C GLU A 76 12.10 6.64 2.79
N LYS A 77 12.95 7.29 3.59
CA LYS A 77 14.10 6.64 4.23
C LYS A 77 13.67 5.52 5.18
N LEU A 78 12.64 5.76 6.00
CA LEU A 78 12.07 4.76 6.90
C LEU A 78 11.60 3.54 6.11
N LEU A 79 10.80 3.73 5.06
CA LEU A 79 10.32 2.63 4.22
C LEU A 79 11.47 1.82 3.59
N ARG A 80 12.55 2.48 3.14
CA ARG A 80 13.74 1.80 2.61
C ARG A 80 14.52 0.99 3.65
N SER A 81 14.33 1.25 4.95
CA SER A 81 14.96 0.49 6.03
C SER A 81 14.20 -0.78 6.42
N HIS A 82 12.96 -0.95 5.95
CA HIS A 82 12.19 -2.19 6.15
C HIS A 82 12.58 -3.20 5.06
N GLU A 83 13.13 -4.35 5.48
CA GLU A 83 13.56 -5.43 4.57
C GLU A 83 12.40 -6.03 3.76
N ASP A 84 11.18 -5.95 4.28
CA ASP A 84 9.97 -6.46 3.67
C ASP A 84 9.23 -5.44 2.79
N ALA A 85 9.77 -4.21 2.64
CA ALA A 85 9.15 -3.12 1.91
C ALA A 85 9.90 -2.76 0.62
N ILE A 86 9.16 -2.50 -0.47
CA ILE A 86 9.70 -2.02 -1.74
C ILE A 86 8.88 -0.82 -2.20
N ILE A 87 9.52 0.34 -2.35
CA ILE A 87 8.84 1.54 -2.87
C ILE A 87 8.65 1.42 -4.38
N VAL A 88 7.40 1.38 -4.82
CA VAL A 88 6.97 1.15 -6.21
C VAL A 88 6.40 2.39 -6.90
N SER A 89 6.06 3.45 -6.16
CA SER A 89 5.66 4.75 -6.74
C SER A 89 6.13 5.92 -5.88
N ARG A 90 6.46 7.03 -6.53
CA ARG A 90 6.95 8.27 -5.92
C ARG A 90 6.40 9.47 -6.67
N GLU A 91 5.78 10.38 -5.94
CA GLU A 91 5.47 11.73 -6.37
C GLU A 91 6.01 12.67 -5.30
N PRO A 92 7.14 13.37 -5.53
CA PRO A 92 7.86 14.11 -4.51
C PRO A 92 6.96 15.03 -3.68
N ASN A 93 7.06 14.90 -2.36
CA ASN A 93 6.28 15.63 -1.36
C ASN A 93 4.76 15.37 -1.40
N LEU A 94 4.23 14.58 -2.32
CA LEU A 94 2.79 14.38 -2.50
C LEU A 94 2.36 12.94 -2.17
N TYR A 95 3.04 11.95 -2.74
CA TYR A 95 2.58 10.56 -2.66
C TYR A 95 3.74 9.56 -2.66
N LEU A 96 3.60 8.51 -1.86
CA LEU A 96 4.47 7.33 -1.85
C LEU A 96 3.62 6.06 -1.83
N ARG A 97 4.05 5.05 -2.59
CA ARG A 97 3.50 3.69 -2.49
C ARG A 97 4.61 2.67 -2.29
N ALA A 98 4.41 1.77 -1.36
CA ALA A 98 5.28 0.63 -1.12
C ALA A 98 4.50 -0.69 -1.11
N ASP A 99 5.11 -1.71 -1.70
CA ASP A 99 4.68 -3.10 -1.58
C ASP A 99 5.34 -3.70 -0.33
N PHE A 100 4.53 -4.25 0.59
CA PHE A 100 5.02 -5.02 1.74
C PHE A 100 4.78 -6.51 1.52
N ARG A 101 5.80 -7.34 1.75
CA ARG A 101 5.72 -8.80 1.57
C ARG A 101 5.68 -9.53 2.90
N THR A 102 4.72 -10.42 3.08
CA THR A 102 4.70 -11.29 4.25
C THR A 102 5.72 -12.43 4.12
N PRO A 103 6.62 -12.65 5.10
CA PRO A 103 7.77 -13.57 4.95
C PRO A 103 7.43 -15.05 4.69
N ILE A 104 6.25 -15.52 5.10
CA ILE A 104 5.90 -16.96 5.09
C ILE A 104 5.02 -17.33 3.89
N LEU A 105 4.00 -16.52 3.62
CA LEU A 105 2.99 -16.82 2.59
C LEU A 105 3.17 -16.00 1.32
N GLY A 106 4.09 -15.03 1.31
CA GLY A 106 4.39 -14.21 0.14
C GLY A 106 3.25 -13.26 -0.26
N PHE A 107 2.25 -13.05 0.59
CA PHE A 107 1.20 -12.06 0.33
C PHE A 107 1.81 -10.67 0.22
N ILE A 108 1.32 -9.93 -0.77
CA ILE A 108 1.71 -8.55 -1.02
C ILE A 108 0.59 -7.64 -0.55
N ASP A 109 0.96 -6.67 0.28
CA ASP A 109 0.10 -5.58 0.71
C ASP A 109 0.55 -4.28 0.03
N ASP A 110 -0.38 -3.58 -0.62
CA ASP A 110 -0.16 -2.23 -1.12
C ASP A 110 -0.33 -1.24 0.04
N VAL A 111 0.71 -0.43 0.30
CA VAL A 111 0.70 0.61 1.33
C VAL A 111 0.93 1.97 0.69
N GLU A 112 -0.06 2.84 0.84
CA GLU A 112 -0.14 4.16 0.23
C GLU A 112 -0.03 5.26 1.28
N PHE A 113 0.72 6.31 0.97
CA PHE A 113 0.93 7.49 1.81
C PHE A 113 0.68 8.74 0.98
N PHE A 114 -0.32 9.53 1.37
CA PHE A 114 -0.68 10.77 0.72
C PHE A 114 -0.46 11.95 1.67
N PHE A 115 0.46 12.84 1.29
CA PHE A 115 0.85 14.01 2.08
C PHE A 115 -0.11 15.16 1.86
N GLN A 116 -0.83 15.52 2.91
CA GLN A 116 -1.79 16.61 2.96
C GLN A 116 -1.23 17.77 3.78
N VAL A 117 -1.48 18.98 3.30
CA VAL A 117 -1.09 20.21 4.00
C VAL A 117 -2.22 20.68 4.91
N PRO A 118 -1.94 21.07 6.18
CA PRO A 118 -0.66 20.94 6.88
C PRO A 118 -0.57 19.65 7.70
N GLY A 119 0.60 19.00 7.69
CA GLY A 119 1.01 18.09 8.78
C GLY A 119 0.28 16.75 8.86
N VAL A 120 -0.37 16.30 7.79
CA VAL A 120 -1.12 15.02 7.76
C VAL A 120 -0.58 14.14 6.64
N ILE A 121 -0.39 12.85 6.93
CA ILE A 121 -0.17 11.82 5.92
C ILE A 121 -1.36 10.86 6.00
N ALA A 122 -2.26 10.95 5.03
CA ALA A 122 -3.32 9.99 4.86
C ALA A 122 -2.71 8.65 4.44
N VAL A 123 -3.21 7.56 5.00
CA VAL A 123 -2.66 6.21 4.81
C VAL A 123 -3.72 5.22 4.40
N ARG A 124 -3.29 4.24 3.61
CA ARG A 124 -4.06 3.05 3.27
C ARG A 124 -3.12 1.86 3.21
N SER A 125 -3.56 0.70 3.69
CA SER A 125 -2.82 -0.57 3.61
C SER A 125 -3.80 -1.69 3.31
N ALA A 126 -3.59 -2.43 2.22
CA ALA A 126 -4.48 -3.53 1.84
C ALA A 126 -3.76 -4.68 1.15
N SER A 127 -4.18 -5.90 1.47
CA SER A 127 -3.70 -7.10 0.80
C SER A 127 -4.28 -7.22 -0.61
N ARG A 128 -3.44 -7.60 -1.59
CA ARG A 128 -3.87 -7.83 -2.98
C ARG A 128 -4.80 -9.02 -3.14
N ILE A 129 -4.63 -10.03 -2.29
CA ILE A 129 -5.37 -11.29 -2.33
C ILE A 129 -5.68 -11.79 -0.91
N GLY A 130 -6.63 -12.71 -0.82
CA GLY A 130 -7.11 -13.28 0.44
C GLY A 130 -8.27 -12.49 1.03
N TYR A 131 -8.99 -13.10 1.98
CA TYR A 131 -10.12 -12.45 2.65
C TYR A 131 -9.69 -11.72 3.93
N SER A 132 -8.82 -12.35 4.71
CA SER A 132 -8.34 -11.82 5.99
C SER A 132 -6.82 -11.77 6.02
N ASP A 133 -6.29 -10.71 6.62
CA ASP A 133 -4.87 -10.50 6.89
C ASP A 133 -4.53 -10.71 8.38
N LEU A 134 -5.50 -11.17 9.18
CA LEU A 134 -5.42 -11.29 10.63
C LEU A 134 -4.98 -9.98 11.32
N GLY A 135 -5.34 -8.81 10.76
CA GLY A 135 -4.99 -7.49 11.26
C GLY A 135 -3.57 -7.03 10.93
N THR A 136 -2.89 -7.67 9.97
CA THR A 136 -1.50 -7.34 9.59
C THR A 136 -1.37 -5.92 9.07
N ASN A 137 -2.30 -5.47 8.21
CA ASN A 137 -2.29 -4.11 7.66
C ASN A 137 -2.45 -3.05 8.76
N ARG A 138 -3.35 -3.29 9.73
CA ARG A 138 -3.50 -2.42 10.90
C ARG A 138 -2.22 -2.34 11.73
N ARG A 139 -1.64 -3.50 12.09
CA ARG A 139 -0.38 -3.54 12.87
C ARG A 139 0.76 -2.84 12.14
N ARG A 140 0.84 -2.99 10.82
CA ARG A 140 1.85 -2.32 9.99
C ARG A 140 1.71 -0.81 10.06
N ILE A 141 0.51 -0.27 9.83
CA ILE A 141 0.29 1.19 9.91
C ILE A 141 0.61 1.71 11.31
N GLU A 142 0.18 1.04 12.38
CA GLU A 142 0.52 1.48 13.75
C GLU A 142 2.01 1.38 14.08
N LYS A 143 2.73 0.39 13.53
CA LYS A 143 4.19 0.30 13.65
C LYS A 143 4.88 1.47 12.94
N LEU A 144 4.53 1.71 11.68
CA LEU A 144 5.08 2.80 10.87
C LEU A 144 4.77 4.17 11.48
N ARG A 145 3.57 4.37 12.06
CA ARG A 145 3.22 5.59 12.82
C ARG A 145 4.18 5.85 13.97
N LYS A 146 4.49 4.82 14.77
CA LYS A 146 5.41 4.92 15.91
C LYS A 146 6.83 5.20 15.45
N GLU A 147 7.33 4.44 14.49
CA GLU A 147 8.69 4.63 13.95
C GLU A 147 8.85 6.00 13.29
N PHE A 148 7.84 6.44 12.53
CA PHE A 148 7.85 7.75 11.92
C PHE A 148 7.90 8.87 12.96
N SER A 149 7.16 8.75 14.06
CA SER A 149 7.18 9.75 15.15
C SER A 149 8.56 9.92 15.78
N VAL A 150 9.37 8.85 15.82
CA VAL A 150 10.75 8.90 16.30
C VAL A 150 11.64 9.61 15.26
N VAL A 151 11.63 9.14 14.01
CA VAL A 151 12.53 9.70 12.99
C VAL A 151 12.18 11.13 12.63
N ILE A 152 10.91 11.56 12.69
CA ILE A 152 10.51 12.95 12.40
C ILE A 152 10.89 13.93 13.52
N ALA A 153 11.15 13.43 14.73
CA ALA A 153 11.63 14.24 15.85
C ALA A 153 13.16 14.43 15.84
N GLU A 154 13.90 13.63 15.05
CA GLU A 154 15.36 13.79 14.94
C GLU A 154 15.73 15.19 14.41
N PRO A 155 16.84 15.80 14.86
CA PRO A 155 17.34 17.05 14.30
C PRO A 155 17.62 16.90 12.79
N ASP A 156 17.30 17.91 12.00
CA ASP A 156 17.74 17.94 10.61
C ASP A 156 19.24 18.25 10.55
N THR A 157 20.06 17.22 10.33
CA THR A 157 21.51 17.38 10.27
C THR A 157 21.99 18.12 9.02
N SER A 158 21.10 18.37 8.04
CA SER A 158 21.42 19.20 6.88
C SER A 158 21.57 20.67 7.25
N ASP A 159 20.74 21.19 8.17
CA ASP A 159 20.87 22.56 8.70
C ASP A 159 22.08 22.71 9.64
N ALA A 160 22.34 21.72 10.50
CA ALA A 160 23.47 21.77 11.44
C ALA A 160 24.85 21.76 10.76
N SER A 161 24.94 21.20 9.55
CA SER A 161 26.17 21.19 8.74
C SER A 161 26.41 22.54 8.06
N ILE A 162 25.34 23.23 7.66
CA ILE A 162 25.38 24.59 7.10
C ILE A 162 25.76 25.61 8.19
N GLU A 163 25.18 25.49 9.38
CA GLU A 163 25.47 26.40 10.50
C GLU A 163 26.93 26.30 10.97
N ARG A 164 27.51 25.09 10.97
CA ARG A 164 28.94 24.91 11.28
C ARG A 164 29.86 25.46 10.21
N ALA A 165 29.48 25.40 8.93
CA ALA A 165 30.27 25.97 7.83
C ALA A 165 30.26 27.51 7.86
N LEU A 166 29.13 28.13 8.25
CA LEU A 166 28.98 29.58 8.37
C LEU A 166 29.67 30.18 9.61
N LEU A 167 29.97 29.38 10.63
CA LEU A 167 30.69 29.82 11.85
C LEU A 167 32.21 29.64 11.74
N THR A 168 32.70 29.12 10.61
CA THR A 168 34.14 28.94 10.33
C THR A 168 34.70 29.92 9.30
N GLU A 169 33.90 30.90 8.85
CA GLU A 169 34.31 32.06 8.04
C GLU A 169 34.28 33.34 8.89
#